data_AF-A0A517QSS7-F1
#
_entry.id   AF-A0A517QSS7-F1
#
_cell.length_a   1.000
_cell.length_b   1.000
_cell.length_c   1.000
_cell.angle_alpha   90.00
_cell.angle_beta   90.00
_cell.angle_gamma   90.00
#
_symmetry.space_group_name_H-M   'P 1'
#
loop_
_entity.id
_entity.type
_entity.pdbx_description
1 polymer ?
#
loop_
_entity_poly.entity_id
_entity_poly.type
_entity_poly.pdbx_seq_one_letter_code
_entity_poly.pdbx_strand_id
1 'polypeptide(L)'
;MPFIYRFLFLAVPFACLPGFVFAEEPTKIAGETMGTTYHISWIGNDSKPDEIQQLVDAQLVQINKLMSTYDPDSELSRFNKSTQTDWFPVSEETATVVQAALEISKLSKGAFDPTVGRLVRLWNFGSGPHTNEPPTDEEIQKALKSVGYKLINVRTDPPAISKSNPDAELDLSAIAKGFGVDVVFELLQDQGIENFMVEIGGEVRAAGTKNGVPWTIAIERPESLTQSMHAKVELTDEALATSGNYRNYFIKDDVRYSHTIDPRTGKPVTHQLASVSIVAKNCMHADAWATTLMVMGSEEGLKLAEANHLSAYLLERQGDDFRELSSSDVAEKFVKFTQAQNEKKKSMSPMLTTFLLAAAVFAIALIGLAAGVILSNKTLKGSCGGIAGTKDEQGNSICELCTTPPEECDQFKEKLREQLKEDSKN
;
A
#
# COMPACT_ATOMS: atom_id res chain seq x y z
N MET A 1 53.77 -58.42 -15.86
CA MET A 1 52.45 -58.32 -15.19
C MET A 1 52.72 -58.20 -13.70
N PRO A 2 52.43 -57.05 -13.09
CA PRO A 2 51.10 -56.80 -12.53
C PRO A 2 50.51 -55.42 -12.91
N PHE A 3 49.22 -55.30 -12.60
CA PHE A 3 48.26 -54.27 -12.98
C PHE A 3 48.61 -52.86 -12.48
N ILE A 4 48.68 -51.90 -13.42
CA ILE A 4 48.74 -50.46 -13.15
C ILE A 4 47.30 -49.93 -13.09
N TYR A 5 46.81 -49.63 -11.89
CA TYR A 5 45.55 -48.90 -11.71
C TYR A 5 45.79 -47.42 -12.06
N ARG A 6 45.34 -47.03 -13.24
CA ARG A 6 45.37 -45.66 -13.75
C ARG A 6 44.11 -44.95 -13.23
N PHE A 7 44.22 -44.28 -12.08
CA PHE A 7 43.14 -43.41 -11.58
C PHE A 7 42.99 -42.21 -12.52
N LEU A 8 41.95 -42.27 -13.36
CA LEU A 8 41.50 -41.16 -14.19
C LEU A 8 40.79 -40.17 -13.26
N PHE A 9 41.48 -39.13 -12.79
CA PHE A 9 40.84 -37.99 -12.13
C PHE A 9 40.03 -37.24 -13.19
N LEU A 10 38.75 -37.59 -13.29
CA LEU A 10 37.76 -36.88 -14.08
C LEU A 10 37.50 -35.55 -13.34
N ALA A 11 38.19 -34.49 -13.76
CA ALA A 11 37.92 -33.13 -13.30
C ALA A 11 36.49 -32.77 -13.73
N VAL A 12 35.54 -32.93 -12.82
CA VAL A 12 34.18 -32.42 -12.99
C VAL A 12 34.32 -30.90 -13.09
N PRO A 13 33.92 -30.27 -14.20
CA PRO A 13 33.91 -28.82 -14.27
C PRO A 13 32.92 -28.36 -13.21
N PHE A 14 33.42 -27.64 -12.21
CA PHE A 14 32.60 -26.95 -11.22
C PHE A 14 31.79 -25.92 -12.00
N ALA A 15 30.62 -26.34 -12.48
CA ALA A 15 29.68 -25.46 -13.16
C ALA A 15 29.43 -24.30 -12.21
N CYS A 16 29.80 -23.09 -12.62
CA CYS A 16 29.39 -21.86 -11.97
C CYS A 16 27.87 -21.91 -11.83
N LEU A 17 27.39 -22.27 -10.65
CA LEU A 17 26.02 -21.99 -10.25
C LEU A 17 25.86 -20.48 -10.40
N PRO A 18 24.89 -19.99 -11.19
CA PRO A 18 24.60 -18.57 -11.23
C PRO A 18 24.39 -18.13 -9.79
N GLY A 19 25.18 -17.14 -9.35
CA GLY A 19 25.12 -16.64 -7.99
C GLY A 19 23.67 -16.36 -7.65
N PHE A 20 23.17 -16.99 -6.58
CA PHE A 20 21.89 -16.61 -5.99
C PHE A 20 22.06 -15.15 -5.57
N VAL A 21 21.54 -14.22 -6.38
CA VAL A 21 21.35 -12.84 -5.97
C VAL A 21 20.24 -12.89 -4.93
N PHE A 22 20.63 -12.83 -3.65
CA PHE A 22 19.66 -12.68 -2.58
C PHE A 22 19.02 -11.29 -2.76
N ALA A 23 17.72 -11.26 -3.01
CA ALA A 23 16.97 -10.01 -3.05
C ALA A 23 17.05 -9.37 -1.66
N GLU A 24 17.50 -8.12 -1.60
CA GLU A 24 17.56 -7.38 -0.34
C GLU A 24 16.13 -7.03 0.10
N GLU A 25 15.83 -7.30 1.37
CA GLU A 25 14.55 -6.90 1.95
C GLU A 25 14.56 -5.38 2.19
N PRO A 26 13.56 -4.62 1.70
CA PRO A 26 13.52 -3.19 1.93
C PRO A 26 13.43 -2.86 3.41
N THR A 27 14.22 -1.89 3.83
CA THR A 27 14.01 -1.20 5.11
C THR A 27 12.73 -0.39 5.02
N LYS A 28 11.95 -0.31 6.11
CA LYS A 28 10.63 0.33 6.12
C LYS A 28 10.42 1.17 7.36
N ILE A 29 9.75 2.30 7.19
CA ILE A 29 9.20 3.13 8.26
C ILE A 29 7.75 3.47 7.95
N ALA A 30 6.97 3.74 8.98
CA ALA A 30 5.57 4.10 8.86
C ALA A 30 5.12 4.96 10.04
N GLY A 31 4.14 5.83 9.80
CA GLY A 31 3.56 6.70 10.82
C GLY A 31 2.28 7.36 10.33
N GLU A 32 1.84 8.40 11.04
CA GLU A 32 0.59 9.11 10.77
C GLU A 32 0.87 10.58 10.42
N THR A 33 0.12 11.13 9.46
CA THR A 33 0.19 12.54 9.07
C THR A 33 -1.08 12.93 8.31
N MET A 34 -1.47 14.21 8.30
CA MET A 34 -2.53 14.74 7.43
C MET A 34 -3.86 13.97 7.50
N GLY A 35 -4.18 13.37 8.66
CA GLY A 35 -5.38 12.54 8.84
C GLY A 35 -5.34 11.17 8.17
N THR A 36 -4.15 10.69 7.80
CA THR A 36 -3.88 9.41 7.13
C THR A 36 -2.55 8.82 7.64
N THR A 37 -2.08 7.75 7.01
CA THR A 37 -0.77 7.12 7.26
C THR A 37 0.23 7.45 6.16
N TYR A 38 1.52 7.30 6.47
CA TYR A 38 2.59 7.23 5.49
C TYR A 38 3.34 5.91 5.59
N HIS A 39 3.86 5.43 4.47
CA HIS A 39 4.73 4.27 4.35
C HIS A 39 5.92 4.59 3.46
N ILE A 40 7.14 4.39 3.98
CA ILE A 40 8.37 4.65 3.22
C ILE A 40 9.21 3.37 3.24
N SER A 41 9.80 3.04 2.10
CA SER A 41 10.69 1.89 1.99
C SER A 41 11.90 2.18 1.11
N TRP A 42 13.08 1.65 1.46
CA TRP A 42 14.31 1.80 0.68
C TRP A 42 15.19 0.55 0.69
N ILE A 43 16.14 0.49 -0.24
CA ILE A 43 17.11 -0.61 -0.42
C ILE A 43 18.53 -0.04 -0.52
N GLY A 44 19.52 -0.76 0.03
CA GLY A 44 20.94 -0.52 -0.26
C GLY A 44 21.53 0.71 0.41
N ASN A 45 21.05 1.09 1.60
CA ASN A 45 21.57 2.22 2.36
C ASN A 45 21.56 1.93 3.88
N ASP A 46 22.68 2.21 4.55
CA ASP A 46 22.92 1.94 5.99
C ASP A 46 22.31 2.99 6.93
N SER A 47 21.51 3.94 6.42
CA SER A 47 20.81 4.94 7.22
C SER A 47 19.95 4.26 8.28
N LYS A 48 20.02 4.78 9.51
CA LYS A 48 19.25 4.22 10.61
C LYS A 48 17.76 4.59 10.44
N PRO A 49 16.84 3.61 10.48
CA PRO A 49 15.42 3.87 10.26
C PRO A 49 14.85 4.95 11.19
N ASP A 50 15.22 4.90 12.48
CA ASP A 50 14.74 5.85 13.49
C ASP A 50 15.21 7.29 13.21
N GLU A 51 16.43 7.47 12.69
CA GLU A 51 16.98 8.80 12.37
C GLU A 51 16.26 9.38 11.14
N ILE A 52 16.05 8.57 10.10
CA ILE A 52 15.28 8.97 8.91
C ILE A 52 13.83 9.27 9.28
N GLN A 53 13.20 8.44 10.11
CA GLN A 53 11.83 8.63 10.54
C GLN A 53 11.63 9.95 11.29
N GLN A 54 12.55 10.30 12.20
CA GLN A 54 12.51 11.60 12.89
C GLN A 54 12.58 12.79 11.93
N LEU A 55 13.41 12.72 10.88
CA LEU A 55 13.50 13.76 9.86
C LEU A 55 12.21 13.86 9.03
N VAL A 56 11.67 12.72 8.63
CA VAL A 56 10.39 12.63 7.89
C VAL A 56 9.25 13.21 8.72
N ASP A 57 9.11 12.78 9.97
CA ASP A 57 8.07 13.26 10.88
C ASP A 57 8.15 14.77 11.07
N ALA A 58 9.37 15.32 11.24
CA ALA A 58 9.58 16.75 11.38
C ALA A 58 9.11 17.54 10.13
N GLN A 59 9.43 17.04 8.92
CA GLN A 59 8.98 17.66 7.67
C GLN A 59 7.46 17.61 7.54
N LEU A 60 6.84 16.45 7.80
CA LEU A 60 5.40 16.28 7.70
C LEU A 60 4.63 17.11 8.74
N VAL A 61 5.15 17.26 9.95
CA VAL A 61 4.62 18.19 10.96
C VAL A 61 4.72 19.63 10.47
N GLN A 62 5.83 20.01 9.84
CA GLN A 62 5.99 21.36 9.30
C GLN A 62 4.98 21.65 8.18
N ILE A 63 4.77 20.72 7.24
CA ILE A 63 3.78 20.91 6.16
C ILE A 63 2.36 21.04 6.74
N ASN A 64 2.01 20.26 7.77
CA ASN A 64 0.72 20.40 8.46
C ASN A 64 0.55 21.79 9.09
N LYS A 65 1.60 22.34 9.73
CA LYS A 65 1.58 23.71 10.28
C LYS A 65 1.44 24.78 9.21
N LEU A 66 1.83 24.51 7.97
CA LEU A 66 1.69 25.44 6.86
C LEU A 66 0.29 25.36 6.24
N MET A 67 -0.18 24.16 5.89
CA MET A 67 -1.28 23.99 4.92
C MET A 67 -2.55 23.32 5.47
N SER A 68 -2.60 22.93 6.76
CA SER A 68 -3.79 22.30 7.33
C SER A 68 -4.99 23.25 7.41
N THR A 69 -6.17 22.80 6.98
CA THR A 69 -7.46 23.51 7.18
C THR A 69 -8.16 23.13 8.50
N TYR A 70 -7.59 22.17 9.24
CA TYR A 70 -8.11 21.68 10.52
C TYR A 70 -7.39 22.31 11.71
N ASP A 71 -6.10 22.62 11.57
CA ASP A 71 -5.33 23.32 12.60
C ASP A 71 -5.66 24.82 12.54
N PRO A 72 -6.30 25.40 13.59
CA PRO A 72 -6.65 26.82 13.61
C PRO A 72 -5.45 27.76 13.58
N ASP A 73 -4.26 27.28 13.94
CA ASP A 73 -3.02 28.05 14.03
C ASP A 73 -2.11 27.88 12.81
N SER A 74 -2.49 27.02 11.85
CA SER A 74 -1.74 26.85 10.61
C SER A 74 -1.65 28.16 9.80
N GLU A 75 -0.60 28.29 8.99
CA GLU A 75 -0.44 29.46 8.12
C GLU A 75 -1.64 29.69 7.21
N LEU A 76 -2.14 28.62 6.58
CA LEU A 76 -3.34 28.65 5.73
C LEU A 76 -4.60 29.05 6.51
N SER A 77 -4.82 28.52 7.71
CA SER A 77 -5.96 28.89 8.55
C SER A 77 -5.91 30.35 8.99
N ARG A 78 -4.72 30.88 9.30
CA ARG A 78 -4.55 32.31 9.61
C ARG A 78 -4.86 33.20 8.40
N PHE A 79 -4.40 32.81 7.21
CA PHE A 79 -4.76 33.50 5.97
C PHE A 79 -6.29 33.48 5.73
N ASN A 80 -6.91 32.31 5.87
CA ASN A 80 -8.35 32.14 5.67
C ASN A 80 -9.18 32.99 6.63
N LYS A 81 -8.78 33.06 7.91
CA LYS A 81 -9.44 33.89 8.94
C LYS A 81 -9.21 35.39 8.75
N SER A 82 -8.14 35.80 8.08
CA SER A 82 -7.85 37.21 7.85
C SER A 82 -8.92 37.84 6.95
N THR A 83 -9.43 39.00 7.33
CA THR A 83 -10.33 39.81 6.48
C THR A 83 -9.57 40.86 5.65
N GLN A 84 -8.24 40.87 5.75
CA GLN A 84 -7.39 41.80 5.00
C GLN A 84 -7.29 41.37 3.53
N THR A 85 -7.22 42.36 2.64
CA THR A 85 -7.05 42.15 1.19
C THR A 85 -5.64 42.51 0.70
N ASP A 86 -4.80 43.04 1.58
CA ASP A 86 -3.39 43.30 1.31
C ASP A 86 -2.59 41.99 1.26
N TRP A 87 -1.32 42.09 0.88
CA TRP A 87 -0.39 40.96 0.88
C TRP A 87 -0.21 40.39 2.29
N PHE A 88 -0.53 39.10 2.44
CA PHE A 88 -0.28 38.29 3.62
C PHE A 88 1.02 37.49 3.41
N PRO A 89 2.07 37.73 4.21
CA PRO A 89 3.31 36.96 4.11
C PRO A 89 3.06 35.48 4.41
N VAL A 90 3.66 34.61 3.60
CA VAL A 90 3.60 33.15 3.76
C VAL A 90 4.97 32.53 3.55
N SER A 91 5.13 31.25 3.88
CA SER A 91 6.33 30.50 3.55
C SER A 91 6.49 30.31 2.03
N GLU A 92 7.71 29.98 1.61
CA GLU A 92 8.01 29.68 0.21
C GLU A 92 7.24 28.45 -0.29
N GLU A 93 7.09 27.44 0.57
CA GLU A 93 6.33 26.23 0.30
C GLU A 93 4.84 26.54 0.08
N THR A 94 4.23 27.35 0.96
CA THR A 94 2.83 27.78 0.78
C THR A 94 2.66 28.57 -0.52
N ALA A 95 3.56 29.51 -0.81
CA ALA A 95 3.52 30.27 -2.06
C ALA A 95 3.65 29.35 -3.30
N THR A 96 4.53 28.34 -3.23
CA THR A 96 4.76 27.37 -4.31
C THR A 96 3.51 26.52 -4.57
N VAL A 97 2.90 25.97 -3.53
CA VAL A 97 1.68 25.14 -3.66
C VAL A 97 0.50 25.98 -4.16
N VAL A 98 0.34 27.21 -3.66
CA VAL A 98 -0.72 28.12 -4.15
C VAL A 98 -0.48 28.49 -5.62
N GLN A 99 0.76 28.77 -6.02
CA GLN A 99 1.07 29.06 -7.42
C GLN A 99 0.72 27.90 -8.34
N ALA A 100 1.15 26.68 -8.02
CA ALA A 100 0.81 25.48 -8.79
C ALA A 100 -0.71 25.25 -8.86
N ALA A 101 -1.40 25.44 -7.72
CA ALA A 101 -2.85 25.33 -7.66
C ALA A 101 -3.56 26.32 -8.62
N LEU A 102 -3.13 27.59 -8.63
CA LEU A 102 -3.72 28.62 -9.51
C LEU A 102 -3.42 28.38 -10.99
N GLU A 103 -2.25 27.83 -11.33
CA GLU A 103 -1.91 27.44 -12.69
C GLU A 103 -2.82 26.33 -13.21
N ILE A 104 -3.03 25.28 -12.41
CA ILE A 104 -3.94 24.18 -12.75
C ILE A 104 -5.38 24.69 -12.84
N SER A 105 -5.82 25.54 -11.91
CA SER A 105 -7.14 26.18 -11.99
C SER A 105 -7.36 26.95 -13.29
N LYS A 106 -6.34 27.64 -13.78
CA LYS A 106 -6.40 28.36 -15.05
C LYS A 106 -6.52 27.40 -16.24
N LEU A 107 -5.69 26.35 -16.28
CA LEU A 107 -5.70 25.34 -17.35
C LEU A 107 -7.03 24.57 -17.39
N SER A 108 -7.58 24.24 -16.22
CA SER A 108 -8.84 23.51 -16.07
C SER A 108 -10.08 24.39 -16.11
N LYS A 109 -9.92 25.71 -16.36
CA LYS A 109 -11.01 26.70 -16.36
C LYS A 109 -11.88 26.68 -15.08
N GLY A 110 -11.25 26.47 -13.93
CA GLY A 110 -11.89 26.45 -12.61
C GLY A 110 -12.51 25.12 -12.20
N ALA A 111 -12.30 24.02 -12.95
CA ALA A 111 -12.65 22.69 -12.47
C ALA A 111 -11.83 22.29 -11.21
N PHE A 112 -10.53 22.58 -11.21
CA PHE A 112 -9.75 22.68 -9.98
C PHE A 112 -9.82 24.11 -9.48
N ASP A 113 -10.15 24.31 -8.21
CA ASP A 113 -10.16 25.63 -7.60
C ASP A 113 -9.75 25.52 -6.13
N PRO A 114 -8.58 26.06 -5.73
CA PRO A 114 -8.16 25.98 -4.34
C PRO A 114 -9.03 26.85 -3.43
N THR A 115 -10.03 27.59 -3.93
CA THR A 115 -10.96 28.37 -3.09
C THR A 115 -12.26 27.65 -2.75
N VAL A 116 -12.35 26.35 -3.04
CA VAL A 116 -13.56 25.53 -2.85
C VAL A 116 -13.89 25.24 -1.38
N GLY A 117 -13.02 25.59 -0.42
CA GLY A 117 -13.13 25.22 1.00
C GLY A 117 -14.50 25.52 1.63
N ARG A 118 -15.15 26.63 1.24
CA ARG A 118 -16.46 27.01 1.78
C ARG A 118 -17.55 26.04 1.36
N LEU A 119 -17.50 25.62 0.11
CA LEU A 119 -18.41 24.62 -0.44
C LEU A 119 -18.15 23.26 0.19
N VAL A 120 -16.89 22.86 0.34
CA VAL A 120 -16.52 21.58 0.98
C VAL A 120 -17.08 21.49 2.40
N ARG A 121 -16.96 22.55 3.21
CA ARG A 121 -17.59 22.59 4.54
C ARG A 121 -19.11 22.65 4.49
N LEU A 122 -19.68 23.43 3.56
CA LEU A 122 -21.13 23.53 3.40
C LEU A 122 -21.77 22.17 3.06
N TRP A 123 -21.06 21.33 2.33
CA TRP A 123 -21.46 19.96 2.00
C TRP A 123 -21.05 18.92 3.06
N ASN A 124 -20.59 19.36 4.24
CA ASN A 124 -20.21 18.49 5.38
C ASN A 124 -19.03 17.54 5.11
N PHE A 125 -18.17 17.85 4.12
CA PHE A 125 -16.98 17.05 3.79
C PHE A 125 -15.67 17.62 4.36
N GLY A 126 -15.70 18.84 4.90
CA GLY A 126 -14.55 19.52 5.51
C GLY A 126 -14.61 19.57 7.03
N SER A 127 -13.84 20.49 7.62
CA SER A 127 -13.88 20.75 9.06
C SER A 127 -15.25 21.28 9.49
N GLY A 128 -15.88 20.63 10.47
CA GLY A 128 -17.19 21.02 11.00
C GLY A 128 -18.08 19.83 11.36
N PRO A 129 -19.35 20.07 11.78
CA PRO A 129 -20.29 19.01 12.08
C PRO A 129 -20.63 18.21 10.81
N HIS A 130 -20.42 16.90 10.82
CA HIS A 130 -20.84 16.04 9.72
C HIS A 130 -22.34 15.75 9.83
N THR A 131 -23.14 16.44 9.00
CA THR A 131 -24.56 16.13 8.82
C THR A 131 -24.78 15.46 7.46
N ASN A 132 -25.73 14.54 7.37
CA ASN A 132 -26.10 13.90 6.09
C ASN A 132 -27.17 14.71 5.35
N GLU A 133 -27.18 16.03 5.53
CA GLU A 133 -28.15 16.94 4.93
C GLU A 133 -27.48 17.79 3.84
N PRO A 134 -27.99 17.77 2.60
CA PRO A 134 -27.49 18.65 1.55
C PRO A 134 -27.89 20.11 1.84
N PRO A 135 -27.04 21.10 1.50
CA PRO A 135 -27.37 22.51 1.63
C PRO A 135 -28.46 22.93 0.63
N THR A 136 -29.14 24.02 0.95
CA THR A 136 -30.10 24.66 0.03
C THR A 136 -29.38 25.35 -1.13
N ASP A 137 -30.08 25.51 -2.26
CA ASP A 137 -29.54 26.25 -3.42
C ASP A 137 -29.16 27.70 -3.04
N GLU A 138 -29.89 28.35 -2.12
CA GLU A 138 -29.58 29.70 -1.63
C GLU A 138 -28.24 29.74 -0.88
N GLU A 139 -27.97 28.74 -0.04
CA GLU A 139 -26.70 28.61 0.68
C GLU A 139 -25.53 28.37 -0.28
N ILE A 140 -25.74 27.52 -1.30
CA ILE A 140 -24.75 27.27 -2.35
C ILE A 140 -24.45 28.55 -3.12
N GLN A 141 -25.47 29.28 -3.57
CA GLN A 141 -25.29 30.55 -4.28
C GLN A 141 -24.60 31.62 -3.43
N LYS A 142 -24.86 31.63 -2.12
CA LYS A 142 -24.14 32.51 -1.19
C LYS A 142 -22.68 32.14 -1.06
N ALA A 143 -22.36 30.85 -0.96
CA ALA A 143 -20.98 30.36 -0.87
C ALA A 143 -20.19 30.61 -2.18
N LEU A 144 -20.81 30.42 -3.34
CA LEU A 144 -20.18 30.67 -4.64
C LEU A 144 -19.66 32.10 -4.83
N LYS A 145 -20.18 33.09 -4.11
CA LYS A 145 -19.70 34.48 -4.18
C LYS A 145 -18.26 34.67 -3.69
N SER A 146 -17.76 33.74 -2.87
CA SER A 146 -16.39 33.75 -2.34
C SER A 146 -15.50 32.69 -2.99
N VAL A 147 -16.01 31.99 -4.01
CA VAL A 147 -15.26 30.95 -4.74
C VAL A 147 -14.82 31.49 -6.10
N GLY A 148 -13.55 31.30 -6.39
CA GLY A 148 -12.91 31.59 -7.66
C GLY A 148 -11.43 31.81 -7.49
N TYR A 149 -10.60 31.01 -8.15
CA TYR A 149 -9.14 31.11 -8.14
C TYR A 149 -8.62 32.51 -8.54
N LYS A 150 -9.39 33.25 -9.34
CA LYS A 150 -9.08 34.64 -9.74
C LYS A 150 -9.18 35.65 -8.60
N LEU A 151 -9.76 35.26 -7.47
CA LEU A 151 -9.80 36.08 -6.26
C LEU A 151 -8.46 36.08 -5.53
N ILE A 152 -7.59 35.12 -5.82
CA ILE A 152 -6.31 34.92 -5.14
C ILE A 152 -5.17 35.39 -6.03
N ASN A 153 -4.22 36.10 -5.43
CA ASN A 153 -2.93 36.40 -6.04
C ASN A 153 -1.81 35.81 -5.21
N VAL A 154 -0.72 35.43 -5.85
CA VAL A 154 0.48 34.89 -5.22
C VAL A 154 1.71 35.53 -5.83
N ARG A 155 2.73 35.74 -5.00
CA ARG A 155 4.09 36.07 -5.41
C ARG A 155 5.07 35.22 -4.61
N THR A 156 6.23 34.95 -5.18
CA THR A 156 7.28 34.12 -4.56
C THR A 156 8.44 34.95 -4.00
N ASP A 157 8.55 36.24 -4.34
CA ASP A 157 9.61 37.12 -3.85
C ASP A 157 9.10 38.54 -3.47
N PRO A 158 9.07 38.91 -2.18
CA PRO A 158 9.06 37.99 -1.04
C PRO A 158 7.75 37.18 -1.03
N PRO A 159 7.76 35.92 -0.56
CA PRO A 159 6.60 35.03 -0.63
C PRO A 159 5.40 35.61 0.10
N ALA A 160 4.30 35.79 -0.63
CA ALA A 160 3.06 36.35 -0.10
C ALA A 160 1.87 35.96 -0.97
N ILE A 161 0.70 35.90 -0.34
CA ILE A 161 -0.59 35.70 -1.01
C ILE A 161 -1.55 36.83 -0.65
N SER A 162 -2.51 37.15 -1.52
CA SER A 162 -3.57 38.11 -1.23
C SER A 162 -4.90 37.63 -1.79
N LYS A 163 -5.99 38.14 -1.24
CA LYS A 163 -7.36 37.88 -1.70
C LYS A 163 -8.11 39.17 -1.96
N SER A 164 -8.80 39.26 -3.09
CA SER A 164 -9.62 40.43 -3.45
C SER A 164 -11.01 40.41 -2.80
N ASN A 165 -11.45 39.25 -2.32
CA ASN A 165 -12.67 39.10 -1.52
C ASN A 165 -12.27 38.64 -0.09
N PRO A 166 -12.61 39.40 0.97
CA PRO A 166 -12.31 39.01 2.36
C PRO A 166 -12.86 37.64 2.77
N ASP A 167 -13.99 37.23 2.18
CA ASP A 167 -14.64 35.94 2.47
C ASP A 167 -14.03 34.76 1.70
N ALA A 168 -13.11 35.02 0.75
CA ALA A 168 -12.40 33.96 0.06
C ALA A 168 -11.45 33.24 1.01
N GLU A 169 -11.36 31.92 0.86
CA GLU A 169 -10.50 31.06 1.64
C GLU A 169 -9.86 30.03 0.73
N LEU A 170 -8.70 29.52 1.12
CA LEU A 170 -7.98 28.48 0.43
C LEU A 170 -8.16 27.13 1.13
N ASP A 171 -8.30 26.09 0.33
CA ASP A 171 -8.25 24.68 0.69
C ASP A 171 -7.28 23.98 -0.26
N LEU A 172 -6.15 23.53 0.30
CA LEU A 172 -5.07 22.89 -0.45
C LEU A 172 -5.10 21.36 -0.31
N SER A 173 -6.20 20.77 0.19
CA SER A 173 -6.30 19.34 0.48
C SER A 173 -6.12 18.44 -0.74
N ALA A 174 -6.34 18.97 -1.95
CA ALA A 174 -6.21 18.26 -3.23
C ALA A 174 -4.85 18.45 -3.92
N ILE A 175 -3.84 18.99 -3.22
CA ILE A 175 -2.49 19.23 -3.76
C ILE A 175 -1.39 19.12 -2.69
N ALA A 176 -1.70 19.45 -1.44
CA ALA A 176 -0.72 19.50 -0.34
C ALA A 176 -0.17 18.13 0.06
N LYS A 177 -0.95 17.04 -0.09
CA LYS A 177 -0.45 15.68 0.19
C LYS A 177 0.60 15.27 -0.84
N GLY A 178 0.32 15.46 -2.12
CA GLY A 178 1.32 15.27 -3.18
C GLY A 178 2.58 16.11 -2.95
N PHE A 179 2.45 17.36 -2.50
CA PHE A 179 3.61 18.16 -2.10
C PHE A 179 4.39 17.56 -0.92
N GLY A 180 3.68 17.01 0.08
CA GLY A 180 4.31 16.28 1.20
C GLY A 180 5.12 15.08 0.76
N VAL A 181 4.62 14.30 -0.21
CA VAL A 181 5.36 13.20 -0.83
C VAL A 181 6.63 13.73 -1.49
N ASP A 182 6.53 14.84 -2.23
CA ASP A 182 7.67 15.45 -2.90
C ASP A 182 8.74 15.93 -1.91
N VAL A 183 8.36 16.63 -0.82
CA VAL A 183 9.32 17.08 0.21
C VAL A 183 10.04 15.91 0.86
N VAL A 184 9.33 14.84 1.20
CA VAL A 184 9.95 13.63 1.77
C VAL A 184 10.85 12.93 0.74
N PHE A 185 10.45 12.91 -0.52
CA PHE A 185 11.27 12.36 -1.60
C PHE A 185 12.61 13.09 -1.71
N GLU A 186 12.60 14.42 -1.79
CA GLU A 186 13.84 15.20 -1.88
C GLU A 186 14.69 15.06 -0.60
N LEU A 187 14.06 15.00 0.59
CA LEU A 187 14.76 14.70 1.84
C LEU A 187 15.55 13.39 1.78
N LEU A 188 14.96 12.31 1.26
CA LEU A 188 15.64 11.02 1.17
C LEU A 188 16.78 11.05 0.14
N GLN A 189 16.63 11.80 -0.96
CA GLN A 189 17.72 12.04 -1.91
C GLN A 189 18.88 12.79 -1.24
N ASP A 190 18.58 13.82 -0.45
CA ASP A 190 19.59 14.58 0.30
C ASP A 190 20.31 13.74 1.36
N GLN A 191 19.67 12.68 1.88
CA GLN A 191 20.31 11.67 2.74
C GLN A 191 21.11 10.61 1.96
N GLY A 192 21.20 10.73 0.62
CA GLY A 192 21.93 9.79 -0.23
C GLY A 192 21.24 8.43 -0.38
N ILE A 193 19.93 8.36 -0.15
CA ILE A 193 19.13 7.15 -0.39
C ILE A 193 18.69 7.17 -1.85
N GLU A 194 19.16 6.22 -2.66
CA GLU A 194 18.94 6.24 -4.12
C GLU A 194 17.74 5.42 -4.58
N ASN A 195 17.44 4.32 -3.87
CA ASN A 195 16.40 3.37 -4.25
C ASN A 195 15.32 3.33 -3.17
N PHE A 196 14.25 4.09 -3.36
CA PHE A 196 13.20 4.21 -2.34
C PHE A 196 11.82 4.50 -2.94
N MET A 197 10.80 4.34 -2.10
CA MET A 197 9.42 4.67 -2.39
C MET A 197 8.83 5.39 -1.18
N VAL A 198 8.19 6.52 -1.43
CA VAL A 198 7.42 7.30 -0.46
C VAL A 198 5.95 7.16 -0.80
N GLU A 199 5.13 6.79 0.18
CA GLU A 199 3.69 6.77 0.09
C GLU A 199 3.08 7.55 1.26
N ILE A 200 2.11 8.42 0.98
CA ILE A 200 1.33 9.15 1.98
C ILE A 200 -0.13 9.13 1.53
N GLY A 201 -1.02 8.44 2.25
CA GLY A 201 -2.46 8.45 1.98
C GLY A 201 -2.91 8.00 0.59
N GLY A 202 -2.11 7.20 -0.10
CA GLY A 202 -2.32 6.71 -1.45
C GLY A 202 -1.53 7.45 -2.54
N GLU A 203 -0.99 8.63 -2.23
CA GLU A 203 -0.07 9.35 -3.12
C GLU A 203 1.35 8.77 -3.00
N VAL A 204 1.98 8.47 -4.14
CA VAL A 204 3.25 7.73 -4.21
C VAL A 204 4.27 8.47 -5.06
N ARG A 205 5.54 8.44 -4.67
CA ARG A 205 6.69 8.76 -5.55
C ARG A 205 7.84 7.80 -5.28
N ALA A 206 8.48 7.32 -6.34
CA ALA A 206 9.53 6.32 -6.25
C ALA A 206 10.80 6.75 -6.98
N ALA A 207 11.96 6.46 -6.38
CA ALA A 207 13.28 6.68 -6.95
C ALA A 207 13.99 5.34 -7.21
N GLY A 208 14.72 5.27 -8.31
CA GLY A 208 15.52 4.09 -8.66
C GLY A 208 14.68 2.82 -8.77
N THR A 209 15.24 1.70 -8.30
CA THR A 209 14.65 0.36 -8.48
C THR A 209 14.62 -0.46 -7.20
N LYS A 210 13.64 -1.35 -7.10
CA LYS A 210 13.58 -2.36 -6.06
C LYS A 210 14.36 -3.60 -6.51
N ASN A 211 15.61 -3.77 -6.09
CA ASN A 211 16.46 -4.91 -6.49
C ASN A 211 16.62 -5.03 -8.03
N GLY A 212 16.82 -3.92 -8.73
CA GLY A 212 17.01 -3.89 -10.18
C GLY A 212 15.73 -3.97 -11.02
N VAL A 213 14.56 -3.99 -10.40
CA VAL A 213 13.26 -3.87 -11.10
C VAL A 213 12.48 -2.63 -10.65
N PRO A 214 11.64 -2.03 -11.50
CA PRO A 214 10.81 -0.88 -11.11
C PRO A 214 9.94 -1.13 -9.88
N TRP A 215 9.61 -0.06 -9.16
CA TRP A 215 8.67 -0.12 -8.05
C TRP A 215 7.27 -0.38 -8.57
N THR A 216 6.63 -1.47 -8.13
CA THR A 216 5.29 -1.85 -8.60
C THR A 216 4.22 -1.39 -7.61
N ILE A 217 3.30 -0.55 -8.08
CA ILE A 217 2.15 -0.05 -7.31
C ILE A 217 0.87 -0.66 -7.85
N ALA A 218 -0.02 -1.11 -6.97
CA ALA A 218 -1.33 -1.63 -7.36
C ALA A 218 -2.36 -0.50 -7.39
N ILE A 219 -3.16 -0.46 -8.46
CA ILE A 219 -4.36 0.37 -8.58
C ILE A 219 -5.55 -0.45 -8.09
N GLU A 220 -6.22 0.04 -7.06
CA GLU A 220 -7.40 -0.60 -6.49
C GLU A 220 -8.62 -0.51 -7.41
N ARG A 221 -9.48 -1.52 -7.35
CA ARG A 221 -10.82 -1.46 -7.92
C ARG A 221 -11.68 -0.53 -7.05
N PRO A 222 -12.33 0.52 -7.61
CA PRO A 222 -13.00 1.56 -6.82
C PRO A 222 -14.39 1.12 -6.33
N GLU A 223 -14.39 0.07 -5.51
CA GLU A 223 -15.51 -0.50 -4.78
C GLU A 223 -15.36 -0.22 -3.27
N SER A 224 -16.46 0.07 -2.58
CA SER A 224 -16.42 0.50 -1.17
C SER A 224 -16.15 -0.62 -0.17
N LEU A 225 -16.31 -1.89 -0.57
CA LEU A 225 -16.34 -3.03 0.36
C LEU A 225 -15.27 -4.09 0.09
N THR A 226 -14.56 -4.05 -1.04
CA THR A 226 -13.53 -5.05 -1.37
C THR A 226 -12.22 -4.38 -1.79
N GLN A 227 -11.12 -4.75 -1.15
CA GLN A 227 -9.77 -4.41 -1.60
C GLN A 227 -9.34 -5.39 -2.69
N SER A 228 -9.91 -5.24 -3.89
CA SER A 228 -9.47 -6.00 -5.06
C SER A 228 -8.57 -5.13 -5.93
N MET A 229 -7.52 -5.72 -6.51
CA MET A 229 -6.59 -5.02 -7.39
C MET A 229 -7.15 -5.03 -8.81
N HIS A 230 -7.15 -3.87 -9.48
CA HIS A 230 -7.62 -3.71 -10.85
C HIS A 230 -6.46 -3.74 -11.84
N ALA A 231 -5.45 -2.91 -11.61
CA ALA A 231 -4.25 -2.80 -12.44
C ALA A 231 -3.01 -2.64 -11.58
N LYS A 232 -1.82 -2.74 -12.18
CA LYS A 232 -0.56 -2.32 -11.58
C LYS A 232 0.13 -1.29 -12.47
N VAL A 233 0.94 -0.45 -11.86
CA VAL A 233 1.82 0.50 -12.53
C VAL A 233 3.24 0.34 -12.01
N GLU A 234 4.21 0.43 -12.91
CA GLU A 234 5.62 0.36 -12.59
C GLU A 234 6.21 1.78 -12.62
N LEU A 235 6.87 2.18 -11.53
CA LEU A 235 7.42 3.52 -11.33
C LEU A 235 8.95 3.44 -11.20
N THR A 236 9.62 4.37 -11.86
CA THR A 236 11.06 4.64 -11.72
C THR A 236 11.25 6.14 -11.91
N ASP A 237 11.66 6.82 -10.84
CA ASP A 237 11.84 8.28 -10.80
C ASP A 237 10.55 9.07 -11.16
N GLU A 238 9.41 8.53 -10.73
CA GLU A 238 8.07 9.02 -11.07
C GLU A 238 7.13 8.96 -9.87
N ALA A 239 6.08 9.76 -9.96
CA ALA A 239 5.00 9.86 -8.99
C ALA A 239 3.69 9.33 -9.57
N LEU A 240 2.83 8.88 -8.67
CA LEU A 240 1.46 8.45 -8.93
C LEU A 240 0.55 9.05 -7.87
N ALA A 241 -0.56 9.66 -8.27
CA ALA A 241 -1.65 10.02 -7.36
C ALA A 241 -2.98 9.56 -7.92
N THR A 242 -3.89 9.18 -7.03
CA THR A 242 -5.20 8.64 -7.41
C THR A 242 -6.32 9.35 -6.66
N SER A 243 -7.23 9.99 -7.41
CA SER A 243 -8.46 10.59 -6.88
C SER A 243 -9.63 9.64 -7.14
N GLY A 244 -10.49 9.43 -6.14
CA GLY A 244 -11.56 8.43 -6.19
C GLY A 244 -12.80 8.84 -5.42
N ASN A 245 -13.99 8.72 -6.00
CA ASN A 245 -15.26 9.12 -5.35
C ASN A 245 -15.94 7.97 -4.56
N TYR A 246 -15.22 6.86 -4.34
CA TYR A 246 -15.79 5.62 -3.81
C TYR A 246 -15.71 5.47 -2.29
N ARG A 247 -14.84 6.24 -1.61
CA ARG A 247 -14.59 6.13 -0.16
C ARG A 247 -15.43 7.13 0.66
N ASN A 248 -15.44 8.40 0.26
CA ASN A 248 -16.08 9.48 1.02
C ASN A 248 -17.34 9.99 0.29
N TYR A 249 -18.52 9.59 0.80
CA TYR A 249 -19.84 9.99 0.32
C TYR A 249 -20.89 9.85 1.43
N PHE A 250 -22.04 10.50 1.27
CA PHE A 250 -23.25 10.20 2.05
C PHE A 250 -24.44 9.95 1.14
N ILE A 251 -25.49 9.32 1.68
CA ILE A 251 -26.74 9.04 0.97
C ILE A 251 -27.87 9.76 1.67
N LYS A 252 -28.68 10.50 0.91
CA LYS A 252 -29.90 11.15 1.37
C LYS A 252 -30.97 10.97 0.30
N ASP A 253 -32.13 10.46 0.69
CA ASP A 253 -33.28 10.21 -0.21
C ASP A 253 -32.88 9.41 -1.47
N ASP A 254 -32.11 8.33 -1.28
CA ASP A 254 -31.53 7.47 -2.32
C ASP A 254 -30.56 8.15 -3.30
N VAL A 255 -30.20 9.42 -3.06
CA VAL A 255 -29.19 10.15 -3.82
C VAL A 255 -27.84 10.07 -3.10
N ARG A 256 -26.80 9.67 -3.84
CA ARG A 256 -25.41 9.64 -3.37
C ARG A 256 -24.72 10.96 -3.65
N TYR A 257 -24.15 11.57 -2.61
CA TYR A 257 -23.35 12.79 -2.69
C TYR A 257 -21.89 12.46 -2.40
N SER A 258 -21.01 12.69 -3.38
CA SER A 258 -19.56 12.48 -3.21
C SER A 258 -18.88 13.71 -2.63
N HIS A 259 -17.73 13.52 -2.00
CA HIS A 259 -16.89 14.62 -1.49
C HIS A 259 -16.25 15.51 -2.56
N THR A 260 -16.28 15.07 -3.83
CA THR A 260 -15.74 15.86 -4.95
C THR A 260 -16.78 16.89 -5.39
N ILE A 261 -16.55 18.16 -5.03
CA ILE A 261 -17.40 19.29 -5.40
C ILE A 261 -16.90 19.92 -6.70
N ASP A 262 -17.80 20.19 -7.64
CA ASP A 262 -17.50 21.03 -8.80
C ASP A 262 -17.61 22.52 -8.40
N PRO A 263 -16.49 23.28 -8.34
CA PRO A 263 -16.50 24.68 -7.92
C PRO A 263 -17.35 25.58 -8.82
N ARG A 264 -17.60 25.17 -10.07
CA ARG A 264 -18.38 25.94 -11.06
C ARG A 264 -19.88 25.88 -10.76
N THR A 265 -20.34 24.80 -10.16
CA THR A 265 -21.76 24.58 -9.82
C THR A 265 -22.03 24.70 -8.32
N GLY A 266 -20.99 24.53 -7.50
CA GLY A 266 -21.10 24.45 -6.04
C GLY A 266 -21.74 23.15 -5.54
N LYS A 267 -21.81 22.11 -6.38
CA LYS A 267 -22.47 20.83 -6.07
C LYS A 267 -21.50 19.65 -6.26
N PRO A 268 -21.71 18.50 -5.57
CA PRO A 268 -21.00 17.27 -5.86
C PRO A 268 -21.13 16.84 -7.31
N VAL A 269 -20.06 16.24 -7.86
CA VAL A 269 -20.11 15.63 -9.19
C VAL A 269 -21.10 14.47 -9.26
N THR A 270 -21.75 14.30 -10.41
CA THR A 270 -22.82 13.31 -10.63
C THR A 270 -22.52 12.31 -11.75
N HIS A 271 -21.35 12.40 -12.38
CA HIS A 271 -20.95 11.50 -13.47
C HIS A 271 -20.44 10.14 -12.96
N GLN A 272 -20.30 9.19 -13.88
CA GLN A 272 -19.94 7.80 -13.58
C GLN A 272 -18.44 7.54 -13.37
N LEU A 273 -17.57 8.53 -13.55
CA LEU A 273 -16.14 8.39 -13.29
C LEU A 273 -15.91 8.02 -11.82
N ALA A 274 -15.19 6.94 -11.56
CA ALA A 274 -15.00 6.37 -10.22
C ALA A 274 -13.59 6.60 -9.66
N SER A 275 -12.59 6.56 -10.53
CA SER A 275 -11.19 6.77 -10.18
C SER A 275 -10.44 7.44 -11.33
N VAL A 276 -9.49 8.31 -10.98
CA VAL A 276 -8.48 8.86 -11.88
C VAL A 276 -7.13 8.64 -11.23
N SER A 277 -6.19 8.07 -11.96
CA SER A 277 -4.78 7.95 -11.58
C SER A 277 -3.91 8.72 -12.54
N ILE A 278 -3.02 9.57 -12.03
CA ILE A 278 -2.08 10.37 -12.82
C ILE A 278 -0.67 9.94 -12.51
N VAL A 279 0.11 9.62 -13.54
CA VAL A 279 1.56 9.47 -13.44
C VAL A 279 2.21 10.79 -13.87
N ALA A 280 3.13 11.30 -13.05
CA ALA A 280 3.86 12.53 -13.33
C ALA A 280 5.28 12.48 -12.74
N LYS A 281 6.09 13.51 -13.01
CA LYS A 281 7.44 13.60 -12.44
C LYS A 281 7.44 13.91 -10.93
N ASN A 282 6.47 14.69 -10.47
CA ASN A 282 6.28 15.04 -9.07
C ASN A 282 4.84 14.73 -8.65
N CYS A 283 4.66 14.49 -7.35
CA CYS A 283 3.42 14.00 -6.80
C CYS A 283 2.41 15.13 -6.57
N MET A 284 2.88 16.35 -6.29
CA MET A 284 2.04 17.55 -6.17
C MET A 284 1.17 17.79 -7.40
N HIS A 285 1.76 17.74 -8.61
CA HIS A 285 0.99 17.89 -9.84
C HIS A 285 0.11 16.66 -10.11
N ALA A 286 0.58 15.45 -9.81
CA ALA A 286 -0.23 14.25 -9.99
C ALA A 286 -1.53 14.33 -9.17
N ASP A 287 -1.44 14.73 -7.90
CA ASP A 287 -2.55 14.86 -6.95
C ASP A 287 -3.59 15.88 -7.43
N ALA A 288 -3.10 17.08 -7.79
CA ALA A 288 -3.95 18.16 -8.30
C ALA A 288 -4.63 17.78 -9.62
N TRP A 289 -3.91 17.18 -10.56
CA TRP A 289 -4.48 16.74 -11.84
C TRP A 289 -5.48 15.60 -11.65
N ALA A 290 -5.22 14.64 -10.76
CA ALA A 290 -6.14 13.54 -10.50
C ALA A 290 -7.49 14.08 -10.00
N THR A 291 -7.46 15.04 -9.08
CA THR A 291 -8.67 15.74 -8.60
C THR A 291 -9.33 16.58 -9.71
N THR A 292 -8.54 17.30 -10.51
CA THR A 292 -9.04 18.10 -11.63
C THR A 292 -9.88 17.27 -12.60
N LEU A 293 -9.32 16.13 -13.06
CA LEU A 293 -10.01 15.26 -14.01
C LEU A 293 -11.19 14.54 -13.36
N MET A 294 -11.11 14.24 -12.06
CA MET A 294 -12.24 13.71 -11.29
C MET A 294 -13.41 14.70 -11.23
N VAL A 295 -13.15 16.01 -11.16
CA VAL A 295 -14.21 17.04 -11.22
C VAL A 295 -14.83 17.13 -12.63
N MET A 296 -14.01 17.00 -13.67
CA MET A 296 -14.45 17.18 -15.06
C MET A 296 -15.19 15.98 -15.64
N GLY A 297 -14.98 14.78 -15.08
CA GLY A 297 -15.51 13.54 -15.61
C GLY A 297 -14.74 13.04 -16.84
N SER A 298 -15.12 11.87 -17.33
CA SER A 298 -14.34 11.09 -18.28
C SER A 298 -14.06 11.79 -19.60
N GLU A 299 -15.07 12.42 -20.22
CA GLU A 299 -14.93 12.98 -21.56
C GLU A 299 -14.15 14.30 -21.57
N GLU A 300 -14.56 15.28 -20.75
CA GLU A 300 -13.85 16.56 -20.66
C GLU A 300 -12.46 16.38 -20.03
N GLY A 301 -12.37 15.52 -19.02
CA GLY A 301 -11.11 15.22 -18.33
C GLY A 301 -10.09 14.58 -19.27
N LEU A 302 -10.49 13.59 -20.08
CA LEU A 302 -9.58 12.97 -21.04
C LEU A 302 -9.12 13.96 -22.12
N LYS A 303 -10.01 14.81 -22.63
CA LYS A 303 -9.62 15.87 -23.58
C LYS A 303 -8.62 16.85 -22.97
N LEU A 304 -8.78 17.21 -21.69
CA LEU A 304 -7.84 18.09 -20.99
C LEU A 304 -6.50 17.38 -20.73
N ALA A 305 -6.52 16.09 -20.41
CA ALA A 305 -5.31 15.28 -20.23
C ALA A 305 -4.48 15.23 -21.52
N GLU A 306 -5.11 14.98 -22.67
CA GLU A 306 -4.44 15.02 -23.97
C GLU A 306 -3.85 16.40 -24.28
N ALA A 307 -4.61 17.46 -24.02
CA ALA A 307 -4.17 18.83 -24.29
C ALA A 307 -2.97 19.28 -23.42
N ASN A 308 -2.73 18.62 -22.28
CA ASN A 308 -1.65 18.94 -21.35
C ASN A 308 -0.61 17.82 -21.23
N HIS A 309 -0.64 16.82 -22.12
CA HIS A 309 0.30 15.70 -22.13
C HIS A 309 0.39 14.96 -20.78
N LEU A 310 -0.76 14.73 -20.15
CA LEU A 310 -0.83 14.03 -18.87
C LEU A 310 -0.92 12.52 -19.10
N SER A 311 -0.17 11.72 -18.34
CA SER A 311 -0.36 10.26 -18.29
C SER A 311 -1.51 9.92 -17.33
N ALA A 312 -2.74 9.91 -17.84
CA ALA A 312 -3.97 9.75 -17.05
C ALA A 312 -4.69 8.42 -17.33
N TYR A 313 -4.93 7.63 -16.28
CA TYR A 313 -5.71 6.40 -16.33
C TYR A 313 -7.01 6.56 -15.53
N LEU A 314 -8.15 6.30 -16.19
CA LEU A 314 -9.49 6.59 -15.67
C LEU A 314 -10.32 5.29 -15.63
N LEU A 315 -11.07 5.13 -14.54
CA LEU A 315 -12.05 4.04 -14.38
C LEU A 315 -13.45 4.63 -14.27
N GLU A 316 -14.30 4.33 -15.24
CA GLU A 316 -15.69 4.78 -15.28
C GLU A 316 -16.66 3.62 -15.04
N ARG A 317 -17.68 3.83 -14.20
CA ARG A 317 -18.66 2.78 -13.87
C ARG A 317 -19.51 2.42 -15.08
N GLN A 318 -19.60 1.13 -15.37
CA GLN A 318 -20.46 0.55 -16.40
C GLN A 318 -21.16 -0.70 -15.84
N GLY A 319 -22.33 -0.52 -15.22
CA GLY A 319 -23.00 -1.59 -14.48
C GLY A 319 -22.20 -2.02 -13.26
N ASP A 320 -21.94 -3.33 -13.14
CA ASP A 320 -21.11 -3.92 -12.07
C ASP A 320 -19.61 -3.91 -12.41
N ASP A 321 -19.21 -3.38 -13.56
CA ASP A 321 -17.81 -3.31 -14.00
C ASP A 321 -17.35 -1.89 -14.32
N PHE A 322 -16.09 -1.76 -14.75
CA PHE A 322 -15.47 -0.48 -15.09
C PHE A 322 -15.01 -0.45 -16.54
N ARG A 323 -15.38 0.62 -17.24
CA ARG A 323 -14.77 1.02 -18.50
C ARG A 323 -13.47 1.74 -18.22
N GLU A 324 -12.38 1.22 -18.76
CA GLU A 324 -11.06 1.82 -18.67
C GLU A 324 -10.87 2.83 -19.80
N LEU A 325 -10.37 4.01 -19.45
CA LEU A 325 -10.02 5.08 -20.37
C LEU A 325 -8.61 5.57 -20.03
N SER A 326 -7.86 5.98 -21.04
CA SER A 326 -6.49 6.47 -20.83
C SER A 326 -6.12 7.51 -21.87
N SER A 327 -5.30 8.48 -21.48
CA SER A 327 -4.68 9.38 -22.46
C SER A 327 -3.61 8.66 -23.28
N SER A 328 -3.25 9.26 -24.42
CA SER A 328 -2.24 8.73 -25.33
C SER A 328 -0.87 8.52 -24.68
N ASP A 329 -0.49 9.41 -23.76
CA ASP A 329 0.79 9.38 -23.02
C ASP A 329 0.85 8.29 -21.92
N VAL A 330 -0.14 7.40 -21.85
CA VAL A 330 -0.21 6.29 -20.86
C VAL A 330 0.32 4.96 -21.41
N ALA A 331 0.64 4.93 -22.71
CA ALA A 331 0.55 3.75 -23.58
C ALA A 331 1.12 2.41 -23.08
N GLU A 332 2.04 2.36 -22.12
CA GLU A 332 2.63 1.10 -21.63
C GLU A 332 2.76 0.97 -20.11
N LYS A 333 2.30 1.93 -19.30
CA LYS A 333 2.59 1.95 -17.85
C LYS A 333 1.60 1.14 -16.99
N PHE A 334 0.33 1.08 -17.39
CA PHE A 334 -0.71 0.40 -16.60
C PHE A 334 -0.95 -0.99 -17.16
N VAL A 335 -0.65 -2.02 -16.38
CA VAL A 335 -0.81 -3.43 -16.73
C VAL A 335 -1.95 -4.02 -15.91
N LYS A 336 -2.98 -4.56 -16.57
CA LYS A 336 -4.12 -5.21 -15.89
C LYS A 336 -3.67 -6.45 -15.13
N PHE A 337 -4.30 -6.69 -13.98
CA PHE A 337 -4.28 -8.02 -13.38
C PHE A 337 -5.19 -8.94 -14.20
N THR A 338 -4.62 -9.83 -15.02
CA THR A 338 -5.41 -10.86 -15.71
C THR A 338 -5.95 -11.88 -14.69
N GLN A 339 -7.19 -12.36 -14.88
CA GLN A 339 -7.83 -13.32 -13.95
C GLN A 339 -6.99 -14.58 -13.67
N ALA A 340 -6.12 -15.00 -14.60
CA ALA A 340 -5.18 -16.11 -14.43
C ALA A 340 -4.14 -15.89 -13.30
N GLN A 341 -3.83 -14.64 -12.96
CA GLN A 341 -2.90 -14.30 -11.86
C GLN A 341 -3.58 -14.39 -10.47
N ASN A 342 -4.90 -14.15 -10.40
CA ASN A 342 -5.67 -14.30 -9.17
C ASN A 342 -5.88 -15.76 -8.77
N GLU A 343 -6.01 -16.69 -9.73
CA GLU A 343 -6.10 -18.12 -9.44
C GLU A 343 -4.75 -18.73 -9.02
N LYS A 344 -3.63 -18.27 -9.62
CA LYS A 344 -2.29 -18.75 -9.25
C LYS A 344 -1.90 -18.40 -7.81
N LYS A 345 -2.29 -17.21 -7.32
CA LYS A 345 -2.06 -16.81 -5.92
C LYS A 345 -2.93 -17.60 -4.94
N LYS A 346 -4.09 -18.10 -5.38
CA LYS A 346 -4.96 -18.99 -4.60
C LYS A 346 -4.47 -20.45 -4.59
N SER A 347 -3.69 -20.86 -5.60
CA SER A 347 -3.28 -22.26 -5.82
C SER A 347 -1.89 -22.62 -5.28
N MET A 348 -1.00 -21.64 -5.04
CA MET A 348 0.35 -21.94 -4.55
C MET A 348 0.65 -21.18 -3.27
N SER A 349 0.15 -21.69 -2.14
CA SER A 349 0.66 -21.24 -0.85
C SER A 349 2.11 -21.76 -0.71
N PRO A 350 3.04 -20.96 -0.15
CA PRO A 350 4.41 -21.42 0.12
C PRO A 350 4.45 -22.67 1.00
N MET A 351 3.37 -22.94 1.76
CA MET A 351 3.20 -24.13 2.56
C MET A 351 3.18 -25.42 1.73
N LEU A 352 2.58 -25.42 0.52
CA LEU A 352 2.50 -26.62 -0.32
C LEU A 352 3.87 -26.98 -0.91
N THR A 353 4.63 -25.98 -1.35
CA THR A 353 5.97 -26.16 -1.89
C THR A 353 6.94 -26.60 -0.80
N THR A 354 6.88 -26.00 0.39
CA THR A 354 7.66 -26.43 1.56
C THR A 354 7.27 -27.84 2.02
N PHE A 355 5.97 -28.18 2.00
CA PHE A 355 5.48 -29.51 2.36
C PHE A 355 5.96 -30.59 1.37
N LEU A 356 5.92 -30.31 0.06
CA LEU A 356 6.43 -31.24 -0.96
C LEU A 356 7.94 -31.45 -0.85
N LEU A 357 8.71 -30.40 -0.59
CA LEU A 357 10.15 -30.50 -0.34
C LEU A 357 10.47 -31.27 0.94
N ALA A 358 9.76 -31.01 2.03
CA ALA A 358 9.91 -31.75 3.28
C ALA A 358 9.54 -33.23 3.12
N ALA A 359 8.45 -33.52 2.40
CA ALA A 359 8.02 -34.88 2.11
C ALA A 359 9.04 -35.63 1.23
N ALA A 360 9.65 -34.97 0.26
CA ALA A 360 10.69 -35.56 -0.58
C ALA A 360 11.95 -35.90 0.23
N VAL A 361 12.42 -34.98 1.08
CA VAL A 361 13.57 -35.23 1.97
C VAL A 361 13.27 -36.38 2.94
N PHE A 362 12.07 -36.41 3.52
CA PHE A 362 11.65 -37.48 4.41
C PHE A 362 11.56 -38.84 3.71
N ALA A 363 11.05 -38.89 2.48
CA ALA A 363 11.01 -40.10 1.66
C ALA A 363 12.41 -40.61 1.34
N ILE A 364 13.36 -39.73 0.99
CA ILE A 364 14.77 -40.10 0.76
C ILE A 364 15.40 -40.68 2.04
N ALA A 365 15.14 -40.07 3.20
CA ALA A 365 15.63 -40.58 4.48
C ALA A 365 15.05 -41.97 4.81
N LEU A 366 13.75 -42.19 4.57
CA LEU A 366 13.10 -43.49 4.78
C LEU A 366 13.66 -44.56 3.83
N ILE A 367 13.89 -44.22 2.57
CA ILE A 367 14.50 -45.14 1.59
C ILE A 367 15.94 -45.47 2.01
N GLY A 368 16.71 -44.48 2.48
CA GLY A 368 18.06 -44.69 3.01
C GLY A 368 18.09 -45.62 4.23
N LEU A 369 17.15 -45.44 5.17
CA LEU A 369 16.99 -46.33 6.32
C LEU A 369 16.57 -47.75 5.91
N ALA A 370 15.60 -47.89 5.00
CA ALA A 370 15.15 -49.18 4.49
C ALA A 370 16.27 -49.93 3.75
N ALA A 371 17.03 -49.24 2.89
CA ALA A 371 18.19 -49.80 2.22
C ALA A 371 19.28 -50.19 3.22
N GLY A 372 19.53 -49.37 4.24
CA GLY A 372 20.47 -49.67 5.32
C GLY A 372 20.08 -50.93 6.12
N VAL A 373 18.80 -51.12 6.41
CA VAL A 373 18.29 -52.32 7.13
C VAL A 373 18.41 -53.57 6.25
N ILE A 374 18.07 -53.48 4.97
CA ILE A 374 18.17 -54.60 4.02
C ILE A 374 19.64 -55.01 3.81
N LEU A 375 20.55 -54.04 3.68
CA LEU A 375 21.97 -54.30 3.50
C LEU A 375 22.69 -54.75 4.78
N SER A 376 22.19 -54.37 5.97
CA SER A 376 22.83 -54.70 7.24
C SER A 376 22.49 -56.09 7.78
N ASN A 377 21.52 -56.82 7.21
CA ASN A 377 21.10 -58.18 7.59
C ASN A 377 20.99 -58.42 9.12
N LYS A 378 20.60 -57.37 9.88
CA LYS A 378 20.42 -57.42 11.34
C LYS A 378 18.95 -57.24 11.65
N THR A 379 18.40 -58.12 12.48
CA THR A 379 17.03 -58.00 13.00
C THR A 379 16.93 -56.80 13.95
N LEU A 380 15.95 -55.94 13.71
CA LEU A 380 15.64 -54.80 14.58
C LEU A 380 15.19 -55.31 15.95
N LYS A 381 15.98 -55.07 16.99
CA LYS A 381 15.53 -55.20 18.39
C LYS A 381 14.55 -54.06 18.66
N GLY A 382 13.29 -54.42 18.92
CA GLY A 382 12.17 -53.50 18.99
C GLY A 382 12.25 -52.47 20.10
N SER A 383 11.89 -51.23 19.75
CA SER A 383 11.34 -50.25 20.67
C SER A 383 9.94 -50.71 21.08
N CYS A 384 9.65 -50.76 22.38
CA CYS A 384 8.36 -51.18 22.92
C CYS A 384 7.24 -50.29 22.35
N GLY A 385 6.47 -50.84 21.40
CA GLY A 385 5.48 -50.13 20.60
C GLY A 385 4.35 -49.49 21.41
N GLY A 386 4.56 -48.25 21.85
CA GLY A 386 3.51 -47.37 22.37
C GLY A 386 3.05 -47.64 23.81
N ILE A 387 3.68 -48.56 24.54
CA ILE A 387 3.28 -48.93 25.92
C ILE A 387 4.11 -48.20 27.00
N ALA A 388 4.99 -47.27 26.59
CA ALA A 388 5.92 -46.57 27.49
C ALA A 388 5.25 -45.61 28.50
N GLY A 389 3.94 -45.40 28.41
CA GLY A 389 3.18 -44.52 29.30
C GLY A 389 2.32 -45.24 30.35
N THR A 390 2.16 -46.55 30.27
CA THR A 390 1.29 -47.31 31.18
C THR A 390 2.06 -47.70 32.44
N LYS A 391 1.48 -47.37 33.60
CA LYS A 391 2.05 -47.62 34.92
C LYS A 391 1.20 -48.64 35.68
N ASP A 392 1.83 -49.40 36.55
CA ASP A 392 1.13 -50.26 37.49
C ASP A 392 0.55 -49.45 38.68
N GLU A 393 -0.18 -50.13 39.58
CA GLU A 393 -0.80 -49.52 40.75
C GLU A 393 0.20 -48.92 41.76
N GLN A 394 1.52 -49.21 41.61
CA GLN A 394 2.59 -48.62 42.40
C GLN A 394 3.35 -47.50 41.66
N GLY A 395 2.99 -47.19 40.42
CA GLY A 395 3.47 -46.05 39.65
C GLY A 395 4.73 -46.29 38.81
N ASN A 396 5.18 -47.54 38.69
CA ASN A 396 6.36 -47.91 37.90
C ASN A 396 6.01 -48.11 36.43
N SER A 397 6.96 -47.79 35.54
CA SER A 397 6.76 -48.02 34.11
C SER A 397 6.86 -49.51 33.81
N ILE A 398 5.89 -50.06 33.06
CA ILE A 398 5.88 -51.49 32.68
C ILE A 398 7.16 -51.87 31.90
N CYS A 399 7.85 -50.89 31.31
CA CYS A 399 9.08 -51.11 30.57
C CYS A 399 10.28 -51.44 31.48
N GLU A 400 10.32 -50.97 32.73
CA GLU A 400 11.39 -51.29 33.69
C GLU A 400 11.33 -52.74 34.19
N LEU A 401 10.13 -53.34 34.24
CA LEU A 401 9.93 -54.74 34.62
C LEU A 401 10.50 -55.74 33.59
N CYS A 402 10.67 -55.33 32.34
CA CYS A 402 11.27 -56.15 31.30
C CYS A 402 12.81 -56.18 31.37
N THR A 403 13.42 -55.38 32.24
CA THR A 403 14.87 -55.29 32.41
C THR A 403 15.41 -55.98 33.67
N THR A 404 14.55 -56.51 34.54
CA THR A 404 14.92 -57.32 35.72
C THR A 404 15.00 -58.83 35.39
N PRO A 405 15.75 -59.63 36.18
CA PRO A 405 16.19 -60.97 35.80
C PRO A 405 15.05 -62.00 35.60
N PRO A 406 15.33 -63.13 34.92
CA PRO A 406 14.32 -63.97 34.24
C PRO A 406 13.20 -64.53 35.11
N GLU A 407 13.44 -64.83 36.39
CA GLU A 407 12.45 -65.51 37.25
C GLU A 407 11.20 -64.67 37.53
N GLU A 408 11.35 -63.36 37.71
CA GLU A 408 10.21 -62.47 37.98
C GLU A 408 9.35 -62.24 36.73
N CYS A 409 9.98 -62.22 35.55
CA CYS A 409 9.33 -62.05 34.26
C CYS A 409 8.48 -63.28 33.88
N ASP A 410 8.94 -64.49 34.25
CA ASP A 410 8.19 -65.72 33.99
C ASP A 410 7.00 -65.91 34.93
N GLN A 411 7.15 -65.54 36.22
CA GLN A 411 6.01 -65.51 37.16
C GLN A 411 4.93 -64.50 36.73
N PHE A 412 5.34 -63.35 36.18
CA PHE A 412 4.41 -62.36 35.64
C PHE A 412 3.65 -62.86 34.40
N LYS A 413 4.34 -63.56 33.48
CA LYS A 413 3.70 -64.18 32.31
C LYS A 413 2.69 -65.27 32.68
N GLU A 414 2.94 -66.04 33.74
CA GLU A 414 1.95 -67.01 34.23
C GLU A 414 0.70 -66.32 34.79
N LYS A 415 0.86 -65.29 35.64
CA LYS A 415 -0.28 -64.51 36.16
C LYS A 415 -1.11 -63.86 35.06
N LEU A 416 -0.44 -63.29 34.05
CA LEU A 416 -1.14 -62.68 32.92
C LEU A 416 -1.91 -63.72 32.09
N ARG A 417 -1.38 -64.94 31.95
CA ARG A 417 -2.07 -66.05 31.26
C ARG A 417 -3.27 -66.58 32.05
N GLU A 418 -3.24 -66.50 33.38
CA GLU A 418 -4.38 -66.87 34.23
C GLU A 418 -5.49 -65.81 34.15
N GLN A 419 -5.15 -64.52 34.23
CA GLN A 419 -6.13 -63.42 34.05
C GLN A 419 -6.80 -63.44 32.68
N LEU A 420 -6.03 -63.66 31.61
CA LEU A 420 -6.59 -63.74 30.25
C LEU A 420 -7.48 -64.98 30.05
N LYS A 421 -7.31 -66.04 30.85
CA LYS A 421 -8.19 -67.21 30.84
C LYS A 421 -9.49 -66.94 31.61
N GLU A 422 -9.45 -66.17 32.69
CA GLU A 422 -10.64 -65.75 33.42
C GLU A 422 -11.49 -64.76 32.61
N ASP A 423 -10.85 -63.80 31.93
CA ASP A 423 -11.55 -62.83 31.07
C ASP A 423 -12.16 -63.47 29.80
N SER A 424 -11.63 -64.60 29.34
CA SER A 424 -12.21 -65.36 28.22
C SER A 424 -13.41 -66.26 28.58
N LYS A 425 -13.73 -66.36 29.89
CA LYS A 425 -14.83 -67.19 30.41
C LYS A 425 -16.03 -66.38 30.94
N ASN A 426 -15.96 -65.04 30.92
CA ASN A 426 -17.07 -64.16 31.26
C ASN A 426 -17.72 -63.54 30.02
#